data_AF-A0A951U9I7-F1
#
_entry.id   AF-A0A951U9I7-F1
#
_cell.length_a   1.000
_cell.length_b   1.000
_cell.length_c   1.000
_cell.angle_alpha   90.00
_cell.angle_beta   90.00
_cell.angle_gamma   90.00
#
_symmetry.space_group_name_H-M   'P 1'
#
loop_
_entity.id
_entity.type
_entity.pdbx_description
1 polymer ?
#
loop_
_entity_poly.entity_id
_entity_poly.type
_entity_poly.pdbx_seq_one_letter_code
_entity_poly.pdbx_strand_id
1 'polypeptide(L)'
;MKLQDFLEKNLKYTMEGIASDKELATQIQSRLITFGLLDPPADGKFGPISVAALKQFQTLMKCNEPELLGAVTAEKLIETKPENIPTPELKLGNDLASRIIRYMQAKGYQIFQGIRQYNIVYIEGMNADGTLNKDTPNQFNDRRLVIQILDGVPAIIGNWEATTEPGNRYTERPMNPGGAARIKFGQYKAWQVGIHGTSDRHEGLVQTGGELSVHRDLNKDYQRSGDKLDTGYFAINQHWGYDLPYTNVYFASAGCLVGRTRQGHREFMSLIKKDQRYQLNDRYIFYTTVIYGQDLIDSQGTGGSAQLLKEGSSGPLVKQLQQRLKDKGFNPGTIDGVFGLGTKSAVRSFQKANDLVADGIVGQQTWKALGMS
;
A
#
# COMPACT_ATOMS: atom_id res chain seq x y z
N MET A 1 4.32 37.12 -11.41
CA MET A 1 4.65 37.61 -10.03
C MET A 1 5.45 36.53 -9.32
N LYS A 2 6.45 36.89 -8.51
CA LYS A 2 7.23 35.91 -7.74
C LYS A 2 6.63 35.69 -6.35
N LEU A 3 6.77 34.50 -5.79
CA LEU A 3 6.36 34.22 -4.41
C LEU A 3 7.04 35.19 -3.41
N GLN A 4 8.30 35.56 -3.65
CA GLN A 4 9.06 36.49 -2.82
C GLN A 4 8.42 37.89 -2.75
N ASP A 5 7.71 38.33 -3.80
CA ASP A 5 7.05 39.64 -3.84
C ASP A 5 5.99 39.78 -2.73
N PHE A 6 5.40 38.69 -2.25
CA PHE A 6 4.42 38.71 -1.16
C PHE A 6 5.05 39.10 0.18
N LEU A 7 6.35 38.83 0.37
CA LEU A 7 7.10 39.18 1.57
C LEU A 7 7.55 40.64 1.52
N GLU A 8 8.05 41.08 0.37
CA GLU A 8 8.60 42.43 0.20
C GLU A 8 7.52 43.51 0.07
N LYS A 9 6.40 43.19 -0.58
CA LYS A 9 5.35 44.15 -0.93
C LYS A 9 4.04 43.92 -0.17
N ASN A 10 4.03 42.97 0.79
CA ASN A 10 2.86 42.63 1.61
C ASN A 10 1.59 42.37 0.78
N LEU A 11 1.75 41.66 -0.34
CA LEU A 11 0.66 41.37 -1.27
C LEU A 11 -0.33 40.36 -0.69
N LYS A 12 -1.58 40.43 -1.15
CA LYS A 12 -2.63 39.45 -0.83
C LYS A 12 -3.42 39.12 -2.08
N TYR A 13 -3.40 37.85 -2.48
CA TYR A 13 -4.10 37.38 -3.67
C TYR A 13 -5.20 36.40 -3.27
N THR A 14 -6.40 36.54 -3.85
CA THR A 14 -7.42 35.50 -3.80
C THR A 14 -6.98 34.30 -4.66
N MET A 15 -7.67 33.17 -4.55
CA MET A 15 -7.41 32.01 -5.41
C MET A 15 -7.57 32.35 -6.91
N GLU A 16 -8.52 33.22 -7.25
CA GLU A 16 -8.73 33.74 -8.61
C GLU A 16 -7.58 34.65 -9.05
N GLY A 17 -7.05 35.46 -8.14
CA GLY A 17 -5.85 36.27 -8.38
C GLY A 17 -4.63 35.41 -8.69
N ILE A 18 -4.45 34.29 -7.97
CA ILE A 18 -3.40 33.31 -8.27
C ILE A 18 -3.65 32.68 -9.65
N ALA A 19 -4.89 32.26 -9.94
CA ALA A 19 -5.24 31.62 -11.21
C ALA A 19 -5.04 32.54 -12.43
N SER A 20 -5.11 33.86 -12.22
CA SER A 20 -4.87 34.87 -13.26
C SER A 20 -3.38 35.12 -13.53
N ASP A 21 -2.48 34.65 -12.66
CA ASP A 21 -1.02 34.77 -12.83
C ASP A 21 -0.39 33.39 -13.01
N LYS A 22 -0.17 33.00 -14.28
CA LYS A 22 0.39 31.69 -14.64
C LYS A 22 1.75 31.41 -14.00
N GLU A 23 2.60 32.42 -13.86
CA GLU A 23 3.94 32.27 -13.31
C GLU A 23 3.88 32.01 -11.80
N LEU A 24 3.04 32.77 -11.09
CA LEU A 24 2.79 32.57 -9.66
C LEU A 24 2.14 31.21 -9.40
N ALA A 25 1.12 30.85 -10.18
CA ALA A 25 0.46 29.56 -10.12
C ALA A 25 1.46 28.40 -10.28
N THR A 26 2.35 28.48 -11.27
CA THR A 26 3.37 27.46 -11.53
C THR A 26 4.36 27.33 -10.37
N GLN A 27 4.78 28.44 -9.76
CA GLN A 27 5.65 28.43 -8.58
C GLN A 27 4.98 27.72 -7.39
N ILE A 28 3.73 28.08 -7.09
CA ILE A 28 2.98 27.46 -5.98
C ILE A 28 2.79 25.97 -6.23
N GLN A 29 2.35 25.59 -7.43
CA GLN A 29 2.19 24.18 -7.81
C GLN A 29 3.52 23.42 -7.66
N SER A 30 4.65 23.99 -8.09
CA SER A 30 5.97 23.36 -7.95
C SER A 30 6.34 23.09 -6.49
N ARG A 31 6.02 24.02 -5.58
CA ARG A 31 6.21 23.82 -4.13
C ARG A 31 5.30 22.73 -3.59
N LEU A 32 4.01 22.76 -3.93
CA LEU A 32 3.04 21.75 -3.49
C LEU A 32 3.38 20.34 -4.01
N ILE A 33 3.90 20.22 -5.24
CA ILE A 33 4.41 18.97 -5.81
C ILE A 33 5.62 18.48 -5.02
N THR A 34 6.56 19.39 -4.70
CA THR A 34 7.75 19.07 -3.89
C THR A 34 7.37 18.58 -2.49
N PHE A 35 6.25 19.04 -1.94
CA PHE A 35 5.70 18.60 -0.66
C PHE A 35 4.84 17.33 -0.75
N GLY A 36 4.62 16.78 -1.94
CA GLY A 36 3.75 15.62 -2.16
C GLY A 36 2.25 15.91 -1.96
N LEU A 37 1.86 17.19 -1.97
CA LEU A 37 0.46 17.64 -1.79
C LEU A 37 -0.27 17.85 -3.12
N LEU A 38 0.46 17.84 -4.24
CA LEU A 38 -0.10 17.99 -5.59
C LEU A 38 0.65 17.06 -6.56
N ASP A 39 -0.06 16.45 -7.50
CA ASP A 39 0.57 15.64 -8.54
C ASP A 39 1.21 16.54 -9.63
N PRO A 40 2.36 16.15 -10.21
CA PRO A 40 2.94 16.86 -11.35
C PRO A 40 2.07 16.73 -12.62
N PRO A 41 2.19 17.66 -13.58
CA PRO A 41 3.15 18.77 -13.65
C PRO A 41 2.60 20.08 -13.04
N ALA A 42 3.52 21.02 -12.74
CA ALA A 42 3.15 22.42 -12.51
C ALA A 42 2.89 23.11 -13.86
N ASP A 43 1.62 23.20 -14.25
CA ASP A 43 1.19 23.69 -15.57
C ASP A 43 0.72 25.16 -15.58
N GLY A 44 0.69 25.79 -14.41
CA GLY A 44 0.20 27.14 -14.18
C GLY A 44 -1.33 27.27 -14.22
N LYS A 45 -2.07 26.16 -14.34
CA LYS A 45 -3.54 26.16 -14.30
C LYS A 45 -4.01 25.96 -12.87
N PHE A 46 -4.23 27.07 -12.17
CA PHE A 46 -4.61 27.06 -10.76
C PHE A 46 -6.11 26.77 -10.54
N GLY A 47 -6.54 25.56 -10.89
CA GLY A 47 -7.92 25.11 -10.72
C GLY A 47 -8.23 24.52 -9.34
N PRO A 48 -9.39 23.86 -9.18
CA PRO A 48 -9.86 23.31 -7.90
C PRO A 48 -8.87 22.36 -7.21
N ILE A 49 -8.11 21.58 -7.98
CA ILE A 49 -7.08 20.66 -7.44
C ILE A 49 -5.93 21.46 -6.81
N SER A 50 -5.45 22.51 -7.47
CA SER A 50 -4.36 23.37 -6.96
C SER A 50 -4.84 24.15 -5.72
N VAL A 51 -6.08 24.64 -5.74
CA VAL A 51 -6.72 25.29 -4.59
C VAL A 51 -6.82 24.34 -3.41
N ALA A 52 -7.30 23.11 -3.61
CA ALA A 52 -7.41 22.12 -2.55
C ALA A 52 -6.04 21.79 -1.93
N ALA A 53 -5.01 21.61 -2.77
CA ALA A 53 -3.64 21.35 -2.32
C ALA A 53 -3.06 22.53 -1.52
N LEU A 54 -3.30 23.78 -1.96
CA LEU A 54 -2.87 24.96 -1.21
C LEU A 54 -3.59 25.08 0.14
N LYS A 55 -4.91 24.87 0.18
CA LYS A 55 -5.68 24.88 1.44
C LYS A 55 -5.23 23.78 2.40
N GLN A 56 -4.88 22.61 1.87
CA GLN A 56 -4.29 21.53 2.67
C GLN A 56 -2.94 21.96 3.27
N PHE A 57 -2.05 22.53 2.46
CA PHE A 57 -0.77 23.07 2.94
C PHE A 57 -0.98 24.12 4.04
N GLN A 58 -1.89 25.07 3.83
CA GLN A 58 -2.20 26.12 4.81
C GLN A 58 -2.73 25.56 6.13
N THR A 59 -3.56 24.51 6.07
CA THR A 59 -4.06 23.80 7.25
C THR A 59 -2.91 23.12 8.00
N LEU A 60 -2.09 22.31 7.31
CA LEU A 60 -0.98 21.58 7.91
C LEU A 60 0.03 22.53 8.56
N MET A 61 0.34 23.62 7.86
CA MET A 61 1.33 24.59 8.31
C MET A 61 0.75 25.67 9.22
N LYS A 62 -0.55 25.64 9.53
CA LYS A 62 -1.25 26.65 10.36
C LYS A 62 -1.00 28.07 9.86
N CYS A 63 -1.22 28.31 8.57
CA CYS A 63 -1.02 29.64 7.97
C CYS A 63 -2.11 30.64 8.35
N ASN A 64 -3.32 30.16 8.70
CA ASN A 64 -4.49 31.00 9.02
C ASN A 64 -4.91 31.97 7.88
N GLU A 65 -4.70 31.57 6.62
CA GLU A 65 -5.05 32.34 5.41
C GLU A 65 -5.93 31.52 4.43
N PRO A 66 -7.07 30.94 4.85
CA PRO A 66 -7.75 29.86 4.12
C PRO A 66 -8.30 30.24 2.73
N GLU A 67 -8.47 31.52 2.44
CA GLU A 67 -9.06 32.03 1.18
C GLU A 67 -8.11 32.91 0.37
N LEU A 68 -6.86 33.09 0.82
CA LEU A 68 -5.89 33.94 0.15
C LEU A 68 -4.46 33.40 0.26
N LEU A 69 -3.60 33.85 -0.64
CA LEU A 69 -2.15 33.80 -0.50
C LEU A 69 -1.70 35.16 0.05
N GLY A 70 -1.20 35.19 1.27
CA GLY A 70 -0.55 36.35 1.89
C GLY A 70 0.90 36.06 2.23
N ALA A 71 1.53 36.97 2.96
CA ALA A 71 2.94 36.86 3.34
C ALA A 71 3.23 35.57 4.14
N VAL A 72 2.33 35.16 5.06
CA VAL A 72 2.53 33.98 5.91
C VAL A 72 2.55 32.69 5.09
N THR A 73 1.58 32.52 4.19
CA THR A 73 1.56 31.34 3.31
C THR A 73 2.74 31.37 2.34
N ALA A 74 3.08 32.53 1.77
CA ALA A 74 4.20 32.66 0.84
C ALA A 74 5.55 32.30 1.50
N GLU A 75 5.83 32.83 2.69
CA GLU A 75 7.02 32.52 3.48
C GLU A 75 7.14 31.01 3.70
N LYS A 76 6.07 30.39 4.21
CA LYS A 76 6.05 28.95 4.47
C LYS A 76 6.21 28.13 3.20
N LEU A 77 5.61 28.53 2.07
CA LEU A 77 5.82 27.85 0.78
C LEU A 77 7.29 27.90 0.36
N ILE A 78 7.98 29.03 0.58
CA ILE A 78 9.39 29.23 0.21
C ILE A 78 10.30 28.41 1.14
N GLU A 79 10.15 28.56 2.45
CA GLU A 79 11.12 28.10 3.44
C GLU A 79 10.94 26.64 3.88
N THR A 80 9.71 26.11 3.79
CA THR A 80 9.43 24.75 4.25
C THR A 80 10.17 23.74 3.39
N LYS A 81 10.87 22.82 4.05
CA LYS A 81 11.46 21.63 3.41
C LYS A 81 10.43 20.49 3.43
N PRO A 82 10.44 19.57 2.45
CA PRO A 82 9.48 18.45 2.39
C PRO A 82 9.37 17.65 3.70
N GLU A 83 10.50 17.37 4.35
CA GLU A 83 10.57 16.64 5.63
C GLU A 83 9.93 17.37 6.81
N ASN A 84 9.68 18.68 6.68
CA ASN A 84 9.08 19.51 7.72
C ASN A 84 7.57 19.69 7.53
N ILE A 85 6.96 19.12 6.48
CA ILE A 85 5.51 19.12 6.31
C ILE A 85 4.91 18.23 7.40
N PRO A 86 4.07 18.78 8.30
CA PRO A 86 3.46 17.98 9.35
C PRO A 86 2.63 16.85 8.74
N THR A 87 2.93 15.62 9.15
CA THR A 87 2.08 14.47 8.85
C THR A 87 1.10 14.32 10.01
N PRO A 88 -0.23 14.37 9.78
CA PRO A 88 -1.19 14.16 10.84
C PRO A 88 -0.94 12.81 11.53
N GLU A 89 -0.88 12.83 12.86
CA GLU A 89 -0.60 11.65 13.67
C GLU A 89 -1.66 10.56 13.47
N LEU A 90 -1.21 9.32 13.30
CA LEU A 90 -2.09 8.16 13.18
C LEU A 90 -2.35 7.55 14.56
N LYS A 91 -3.63 7.44 14.92
CA LYS A 91 -4.11 6.85 16.17
C LYS A 91 -4.49 5.40 15.90
N LEU A 92 -3.49 4.52 15.93
CA LEU A 92 -3.63 3.12 15.54
C LEU A 92 -3.95 2.23 16.74
N GLY A 93 -5.08 1.51 16.68
CA GLY A 93 -5.47 0.46 17.62
C GLY A 93 -4.99 -0.93 17.21
N ASN A 94 -5.74 -1.95 17.64
CA ASN A 94 -5.49 -3.37 17.33
C ASN A 94 -6.47 -3.95 16.31
N ASP A 95 -7.47 -3.17 15.87
CA ASP A 95 -8.42 -3.56 14.84
C ASP A 95 -7.74 -3.69 13.47
N LEU A 96 -8.37 -4.43 12.55
CA LEU A 96 -7.82 -4.71 11.21
C LEU A 96 -7.39 -3.45 10.44
N ALA A 97 -8.17 -2.36 10.50
CA ALA A 97 -7.84 -1.11 9.79
C ALA A 97 -6.50 -0.56 10.30
N SER A 98 -6.33 -0.53 11.62
CA SER A 98 -5.08 -0.11 12.26
C SER A 98 -3.89 -1.02 11.90
N ARG A 99 -4.09 -2.34 11.76
CA ARG A 99 -3.02 -3.27 11.35
C ARG A 99 -2.55 -2.99 9.92
N ILE A 100 -3.50 -2.75 9.02
CA ILE A 100 -3.24 -2.42 7.61
C ILE A 100 -2.47 -1.10 7.51
N ILE A 101 -2.93 -0.05 8.20
CA ILE A 101 -2.26 1.25 8.15
C ILE A 101 -0.87 1.19 8.77
N ARG A 102 -0.66 0.42 9.85
CA ARG A 102 0.68 0.18 10.42
C ARG A 102 1.61 -0.49 9.42
N TYR A 103 1.12 -1.51 8.71
CA TYR A 103 1.89 -2.18 7.65
C TYR A 103 2.25 -1.21 6.52
N MET A 104 1.27 -0.42 6.03
CA MET A 104 1.50 0.59 5.00
C MET A 104 2.55 1.62 5.44
N GLN A 105 2.47 2.09 6.70
CA GLN A 105 3.44 3.04 7.26
C GLN A 105 4.85 2.44 7.33
N ALA A 106 4.98 1.20 7.79
CA ALA A 106 6.26 0.49 7.87
C ALA A 106 6.88 0.24 6.48
N LYS A 107 6.07 0.13 5.43
CA LYS A 107 6.53 -0.01 4.03
C LYS A 107 6.82 1.33 3.34
N GLY A 108 6.57 2.46 4.00
CA GLY A 108 6.68 3.79 3.38
C GLY A 108 5.65 4.01 2.27
N TYR A 109 4.51 3.31 2.31
CA TYR A 109 3.44 3.48 1.34
C TYR A 109 2.69 4.78 1.58
N GLN A 110 2.11 5.32 0.51
CA GLN A 110 1.25 6.49 0.58
C GLN A 110 -0.01 6.15 1.39
N ILE A 111 -0.26 6.93 2.44
CA ILE A 111 -1.44 6.83 3.29
C ILE A 111 -2.22 8.13 3.15
N PHE A 112 -3.47 8.01 2.71
CA PHE A 112 -4.35 9.17 2.56
C PHE A 112 -5.20 9.35 3.81
N GLN A 113 -5.25 10.59 4.31
CA GLN A 113 -6.02 10.98 5.47
C GLN A 113 -6.96 12.13 5.12
N GLY A 114 -8.14 12.15 5.73
CA GLY A 114 -9.12 13.22 5.56
C GLY A 114 -10.48 12.76 5.05
N ILE A 115 -11.38 13.73 4.92
CA ILE A 115 -12.76 13.49 4.50
C ILE A 115 -12.77 12.99 3.05
N ARG A 116 -13.28 11.77 2.85
CA ARG A 116 -13.38 11.09 1.56
C ARG A 116 -12.06 11.02 0.79
N GLN A 117 -10.96 10.85 1.51
CA GLN A 117 -9.68 10.44 0.91
C GLN A 117 -9.46 8.98 1.25
N TYR A 118 -9.81 8.11 0.31
CA TYR A 118 -9.87 6.67 0.57
C TYR A 118 -8.55 5.95 0.26
N ASN A 119 -8.29 4.89 1.01
CA ASN A 119 -7.22 3.93 0.75
C ASN A 119 -7.87 2.62 0.28
N ILE A 120 -7.62 2.22 -0.97
CA ILE A 120 -8.10 0.95 -1.51
C ILE A 120 -7.05 -0.13 -1.19
N VAL A 121 -7.49 -1.21 -0.57
CA VAL A 121 -6.60 -2.29 -0.12
C VAL A 121 -7.19 -3.63 -0.52
N TYR A 122 -6.37 -4.50 -1.10
CA TYR A 122 -6.67 -5.91 -1.24
C TYR A 122 -5.77 -6.72 -0.31
N ILE A 123 -6.34 -7.72 0.34
CA ILE A 123 -5.62 -8.62 1.24
C ILE A 123 -5.86 -10.05 0.81
N GLU A 124 -4.79 -10.72 0.40
CA GLU A 124 -4.80 -12.12 0.02
C GLU A 124 -4.87 -13.03 1.26
N GLY A 125 -5.70 -14.06 1.22
CA GLY A 125 -5.77 -15.09 2.26
C GLY A 125 -6.38 -14.63 3.60
N MET A 126 -7.31 -13.67 3.59
CA MET A 126 -7.91 -13.11 4.83
C MET A 126 -9.44 -13.12 4.84
N ASN A 127 -10.01 -13.45 6.00
CA ASN A 127 -11.45 -13.38 6.28
C ASN A 127 -11.91 -11.94 6.58
N ALA A 128 -13.22 -11.72 6.56
CA ALA A 128 -13.80 -10.40 6.82
C ALA A 128 -13.53 -9.87 8.23
N ASP A 129 -13.30 -10.75 9.20
CA ASP A 129 -12.96 -10.43 10.60
C ASP A 129 -11.45 -10.17 10.82
N GLY A 130 -10.63 -10.27 9.77
CA GLY A 130 -9.19 -10.04 9.83
C GLY A 130 -8.36 -11.25 10.29
N THR A 131 -8.97 -12.43 10.40
CA THR A 131 -8.27 -13.72 10.59
C THR A 131 -7.80 -14.29 9.25
N LEU A 132 -6.72 -15.08 9.26
CA LEU A 132 -6.25 -15.77 8.05
C LEU A 132 -7.20 -16.90 7.65
N ASN A 133 -7.27 -17.17 6.35
CA ASN A 133 -7.83 -18.41 5.83
C ASN A 133 -6.75 -19.25 5.15
N LYS A 134 -7.16 -20.37 4.53
CA LYS A 134 -6.24 -21.35 3.92
C LYS A 134 -5.56 -20.85 2.65
N ASP A 135 -5.98 -19.69 2.15
CA ASP A 135 -5.53 -19.15 0.87
C ASP A 135 -5.67 -20.15 -0.29
N THR A 136 -6.87 -20.73 -0.42
CA THR A 136 -7.08 -21.84 -1.37
C THR A 136 -7.19 -21.29 -2.79
N PRO A 137 -6.37 -21.76 -3.74
CA PRO A 137 -6.41 -21.23 -5.09
C PRO A 137 -7.78 -21.35 -5.75
N ASN A 138 -8.07 -20.43 -6.67
CA ASN A 138 -9.32 -20.36 -7.44
C ASN A 138 -10.57 -20.09 -6.57
N GLN A 139 -10.43 -19.39 -5.45
CA GLN A 139 -11.55 -18.94 -4.61
C GLN A 139 -11.59 -17.42 -4.47
N PHE A 140 -12.75 -16.90 -4.05
CA PHE A 140 -12.93 -15.50 -3.67
C PHE A 140 -12.71 -15.31 -2.17
N ASN A 141 -11.57 -15.82 -1.69
CA ASN A 141 -11.16 -15.89 -0.29
C ASN A 141 -10.27 -14.71 0.15
N ASP A 142 -10.15 -13.68 -0.68
CA ASP A 142 -9.45 -12.44 -0.37
C ASP A 142 -10.45 -11.34 0.00
N ARG A 143 -9.92 -10.22 0.51
CA ARG A 143 -10.74 -9.04 0.83
C ARG A 143 -10.40 -7.89 -0.08
N ARG A 144 -11.42 -7.22 -0.61
CA ARG A 144 -11.34 -5.85 -1.12
C ARG A 144 -11.87 -4.90 -0.06
N LEU A 145 -11.03 -3.98 0.40
CA LEU A 145 -11.32 -3.03 1.45
C LEU A 145 -11.20 -1.58 0.96
N VAL A 146 -12.00 -0.71 1.56
CA VAL A 146 -11.84 0.74 1.47
C VAL A 146 -11.73 1.29 2.89
N ILE A 147 -10.62 1.98 3.17
CA ILE A 147 -10.32 2.58 4.47
C ILE A 147 -10.35 4.09 4.35
N GLN A 148 -11.02 4.75 5.30
CA GLN A 148 -10.95 6.19 5.49
C GLN A 148 -10.28 6.49 6.84
N ILE A 149 -9.45 7.53 6.88
CA ILE A 149 -8.78 7.96 8.10
C ILE A 149 -9.27 9.36 8.44
N LEU A 150 -9.92 9.51 9.59
CA LEU A 150 -10.42 10.79 10.10
C LEU A 150 -9.77 11.08 11.45
N ASP A 151 -9.20 12.27 11.59
CA ASP A 151 -8.51 12.72 12.81
C ASP A 151 -7.48 11.70 13.35
N GLY A 152 -6.78 11.04 12.42
CA GLY A 152 -5.78 10.00 12.66
C GLY A 152 -6.34 8.59 12.87
N VAL A 153 -7.65 8.42 12.99
CA VAL A 153 -8.29 7.12 13.29
C VAL A 153 -8.70 6.44 11.98
N PRO A 154 -8.15 5.24 11.65
CA PRO A 154 -8.57 4.50 10.48
C PRO A 154 -9.87 3.72 10.72
N ALA A 155 -10.73 3.68 9.71
CA ALA A 155 -11.95 2.88 9.71
C ALA A 155 -12.15 2.20 8.35
N ILE A 156 -12.45 0.89 8.38
CA ILE A 156 -12.92 0.16 7.18
C ILE A 156 -14.36 0.56 6.94
N ILE A 157 -14.60 1.19 5.79
CA ILE A 157 -15.93 1.69 5.36
C ILE A 157 -16.49 0.90 4.18
N GLY A 158 -15.75 -0.10 3.70
CA GLY A 158 -16.17 -1.05 2.68
C GLY A 158 -15.35 -2.33 2.77
N ASN A 159 -16.00 -3.48 2.69
CA ASN A 159 -15.35 -4.79 2.87
C ASN A 159 -16.10 -5.87 2.08
N TRP A 160 -15.52 -6.33 0.96
CA TRP A 160 -16.14 -7.31 0.05
C TRP A 160 -15.26 -8.54 -0.18
N GLU A 161 -15.90 -9.67 -0.47
CA GLU A 161 -15.23 -10.87 -0.99
C GLU A 161 -14.58 -10.55 -2.34
N ALA A 162 -13.34 -11.00 -2.51
CA ALA A 162 -12.55 -10.72 -3.68
C ALA A 162 -11.53 -11.83 -3.95
N THR A 163 -10.79 -11.69 -5.05
CA THR A 163 -9.55 -12.41 -5.32
C THR A 163 -8.53 -11.44 -5.91
N THR A 164 -7.25 -11.63 -5.57
CA THR A 164 -6.11 -10.97 -6.21
C THR A 164 -5.39 -11.89 -7.20
N GLU A 165 -5.88 -13.13 -7.32
CA GLU A 165 -5.25 -14.21 -8.04
C GLU A 165 -5.95 -14.50 -9.38
N PRO A 166 -5.25 -15.12 -10.33
CA PRO A 166 -5.88 -15.68 -11.51
C PRO A 166 -6.75 -16.89 -11.15
N GLY A 167 -7.89 -17.03 -11.83
CA GLY A 167 -8.68 -18.26 -11.76
C GLY A 167 -7.99 -19.43 -12.44
N ASN A 168 -8.43 -20.65 -12.14
CA ASN A 168 -7.81 -21.88 -12.66
C ASN A 168 -7.75 -21.92 -14.20
N ARG A 169 -8.76 -21.37 -14.90
CA ARG A 169 -8.76 -21.25 -16.37
C ARG A 169 -7.49 -20.61 -16.90
N TYR A 170 -7.07 -19.50 -16.29
CA TYR A 170 -5.91 -18.74 -16.74
C TYR A 170 -4.59 -19.23 -16.14
N THR A 171 -4.62 -19.85 -14.96
CA THR A 171 -3.44 -20.54 -14.44
C THR A 171 -3.08 -21.74 -15.31
N GLU A 172 -4.07 -22.55 -15.67
CA GLU A 172 -3.87 -23.74 -16.49
C GLU A 172 -3.60 -23.43 -17.96
N ARG A 173 -4.22 -22.36 -18.48
CA ARG A 173 -4.11 -21.89 -19.87
C ARG A 173 -3.83 -20.38 -19.90
N PRO A 174 -2.59 -19.97 -19.60
CA PRO A 174 -2.25 -18.57 -19.48
C PRO A 174 -2.34 -17.84 -20.81
N MET A 175 -2.75 -16.58 -20.75
CA MET A 175 -2.79 -15.68 -21.92
C MET A 175 -1.39 -15.29 -22.40
N ASN A 176 -0.39 -15.40 -21.52
CA ASN A 176 1.01 -15.12 -21.81
C ASN A 176 1.81 -16.44 -21.74
N PRO A 177 2.68 -16.72 -22.72
CA PRO A 177 3.49 -17.96 -22.73
C PRO A 177 4.44 -18.07 -21.54
N GLY A 178 4.76 -16.96 -20.87
CA GLY A 178 5.56 -16.92 -19.65
C GLY A 178 4.83 -17.36 -18.38
N GLY A 179 3.52 -17.59 -18.41
CA GLY A 179 2.73 -18.00 -17.25
C GLY A 179 1.61 -17.02 -16.87
N ALA A 180 0.77 -17.44 -15.92
CA ALA A 180 -0.33 -16.61 -15.43
C ALA A 180 0.19 -15.41 -14.64
N ALA A 181 -0.50 -14.28 -14.71
CA ALA A 181 -0.11 -13.09 -13.97
C ALA A 181 -0.62 -13.15 -12.54
N ARG A 182 0.30 -13.17 -11.57
CA ARG A 182 0.00 -12.99 -10.14
C ARG A 182 0.56 -11.64 -9.69
N ILE A 183 -0.30 -10.67 -9.42
CA ILE A 183 0.14 -9.33 -9.04
C ILE A 183 1.08 -9.40 -7.83
N LYS A 184 2.24 -8.74 -7.92
CA LYS A 184 3.20 -8.68 -6.81
C LYS A 184 2.62 -7.84 -5.69
N PHE A 185 2.76 -8.29 -4.43
CA PHE A 185 2.40 -7.50 -3.26
C PHE A 185 3.14 -6.16 -3.25
N GLY A 186 2.42 -5.08 -2.97
CA GLY A 186 2.91 -3.73 -3.22
C GLY A 186 1.81 -2.68 -3.19
N GLN A 187 2.20 -1.42 -3.33
CA GLN A 187 1.28 -0.33 -3.60
C GLN A 187 1.53 0.22 -5.00
N TYR A 188 0.46 0.42 -5.76
CA TYR A 188 0.52 0.91 -7.14
C TYR A 188 -0.43 2.08 -7.34
N LYS A 189 0.03 3.10 -8.06
CA LYS A 189 -0.79 4.21 -8.58
C LYS A 189 -1.13 3.92 -10.05
N ALA A 190 -2.16 3.11 -10.29
CA ALA A 190 -2.34 2.51 -11.61
C ALA A 190 -3.76 2.57 -12.20
N TRP A 191 -4.80 2.90 -11.43
CA TRP A 191 -6.17 2.72 -11.91
C TRP A 191 -7.01 3.99 -11.96
N GLN A 192 -7.77 4.18 -13.03
CA GLN A 192 -8.79 5.23 -13.16
C GLN A 192 -10.18 4.63 -13.29
N VAL A 193 -11.23 5.39 -12.98
CA VAL A 193 -12.60 4.96 -13.30
C VAL A 193 -12.73 4.85 -14.82
N GLY A 194 -13.24 3.72 -15.30
CA GLY A 194 -13.45 3.46 -16.71
C GLY A 194 -14.35 2.25 -16.94
N ILE A 195 -14.39 1.76 -18.19
CA ILE A 195 -15.25 0.64 -18.57
C ILE A 195 -14.41 -0.62 -18.77
N HIS A 196 -14.77 -1.69 -18.07
CA HIS A 196 -14.23 -3.03 -18.22
C HIS A 196 -15.18 -3.91 -19.06
N GLY A 197 -14.59 -4.88 -19.77
CA GLY A 197 -15.32 -5.91 -20.51
C GLY A 197 -15.78 -5.49 -21.91
N THR A 198 -16.11 -6.48 -22.74
CA THR A 198 -16.67 -6.30 -24.09
C THR A 198 -18.12 -6.79 -24.15
N SER A 199 -18.41 -8.00 -23.66
CA SER A 199 -19.75 -8.62 -23.66
C SER A 199 -20.61 -8.21 -22.46
N ASP A 200 -20.03 -8.11 -21.27
CA ASP A 200 -20.68 -7.61 -20.05
C ASP A 200 -19.97 -6.31 -19.65
N ARG A 201 -20.26 -5.22 -20.38
CA ARG A 201 -19.60 -3.92 -20.17
C ARG A 201 -20.06 -3.30 -18.86
N HIS A 202 -19.10 -2.89 -18.03
CA HIS A 202 -19.42 -2.25 -16.76
C HIS A 202 -18.34 -1.30 -16.28
N GLU A 203 -18.72 -0.40 -15.38
CA GLU A 203 -17.77 0.49 -14.73
C GLU A 203 -16.85 -0.32 -13.82
N GLY A 204 -15.56 0.02 -13.81
CA GLY A 204 -14.54 -0.55 -12.93
C GLY A 204 -13.36 0.41 -12.81
N LEU A 205 -12.34 -0.03 -12.08
CA LEU A 205 -11.05 0.67 -12.03
C LEU A 205 -10.11 0.06 -13.07
N VAL A 206 -9.85 0.77 -14.17
CA VAL A 206 -9.08 0.27 -15.31
C VAL A 206 -7.62 0.69 -15.23
N GLN A 207 -6.68 -0.20 -15.60
CA GLN A 207 -5.25 0.11 -15.58
C GLN A 207 -4.90 1.09 -16.69
N THR A 208 -4.74 2.36 -16.34
CA THR A 208 -4.36 3.45 -17.26
C THR A 208 -3.26 4.36 -16.69
N GLY A 209 -2.93 4.18 -15.40
CA GLY A 209 -1.90 4.94 -14.70
C GLY A 209 -0.51 4.34 -14.89
N GLY A 210 0.17 3.99 -13.79
CA GLY A 210 1.49 3.38 -13.82
C GLY A 210 1.53 1.89 -14.18
N GLU A 211 2.75 1.41 -14.42
CA GLU A 211 3.06 0.00 -14.61
C GLU A 211 2.78 -0.81 -13.34
N LEU A 212 2.46 -2.08 -13.53
CA LEU A 212 2.30 -3.06 -12.45
C LEU A 212 3.43 -4.09 -12.55
N SER A 213 3.79 -4.69 -11.42
CA SER A 213 4.68 -5.85 -11.39
C SER A 213 3.88 -7.12 -11.09
N VAL A 214 4.15 -8.19 -11.81
CA VAL A 214 3.52 -9.50 -11.65
C VAL A 214 4.57 -10.60 -11.60
N HIS A 215 4.30 -11.64 -10.84
CA HIS A 215 4.97 -12.92 -10.93
C HIS A 215 4.29 -13.75 -12.03
N ARG A 216 5.10 -14.39 -12.88
CA ARG A 216 4.65 -15.20 -14.00
C ARG A 216 4.68 -16.69 -13.62
N ASP A 217 3.51 -17.20 -13.25
CA ASP A 217 3.28 -18.58 -12.82
C ASP A 217 3.33 -19.52 -14.03
N LEU A 218 4.55 -19.91 -14.40
CA LEU A 218 4.83 -20.78 -15.55
C LEU A 218 4.64 -22.25 -15.19
N ASN A 219 5.00 -22.61 -13.96
CA ASN A 219 4.98 -23.98 -13.46
C ASN A 219 3.57 -24.41 -12.96
N LYS A 220 2.62 -23.46 -12.87
CA LYS A 220 1.22 -23.69 -12.50
C LYS A 220 1.06 -24.21 -11.07
N ASP A 221 1.97 -23.79 -10.19
CA ASP A 221 1.93 -24.18 -8.77
C ASP A 221 1.07 -23.25 -7.90
N TYR A 222 0.52 -22.20 -8.52
CA TYR A 222 -0.33 -21.19 -7.90
C TYR A 222 0.40 -20.27 -6.92
N GLN A 223 1.72 -20.23 -6.94
CA GLN A 223 2.52 -19.43 -6.01
C GLN A 223 3.22 -18.28 -6.75
N ARG A 224 3.74 -17.32 -5.99
CA ARG A 224 4.62 -16.25 -6.51
C ARG A 224 6.10 -16.59 -6.32
N SER A 225 6.39 -17.51 -5.42
CA SER A 225 7.75 -17.82 -4.94
C SER A 225 8.55 -18.54 -6.02
N GLY A 226 9.67 -17.97 -6.43
CA GLY A 226 10.53 -18.55 -7.48
C GLY A 226 10.13 -18.17 -8.91
N ASP A 227 8.97 -17.54 -9.09
CA ASP A 227 8.52 -17.07 -10.39
C ASP A 227 9.29 -15.84 -10.89
N LYS A 228 9.39 -15.76 -12.23
CA LYS A 228 9.99 -14.60 -12.89
C LYS A 228 9.12 -13.36 -12.70
N LEU A 229 9.75 -12.25 -12.33
CA LEU A 229 9.11 -10.95 -12.26
C LEU A 229 8.99 -10.34 -13.67
N ASP A 230 7.82 -9.75 -13.94
CA ASP A 230 7.52 -9.00 -15.15
C ASP A 230 6.82 -7.69 -14.78
N THR A 231 7.19 -6.58 -15.42
CA THR A 231 6.66 -5.24 -15.11
C THR A 231 6.18 -4.58 -16.38
N GLY A 232 4.98 -4.01 -16.35
CA GLY A 232 4.42 -3.30 -17.49
C GLY A 232 2.91 -3.07 -17.40
N TYR A 233 2.31 -2.86 -18.57
CA TYR A 233 0.86 -2.70 -18.73
C TYR A 233 0.23 -4.02 -19.14
N PHE A 234 -0.67 -4.55 -18.29
CA PHE A 234 -1.25 -5.88 -18.45
C PHE A 234 -2.78 -5.86 -18.56
N ALA A 235 -3.39 -4.68 -18.52
CA ALA A 235 -4.84 -4.50 -18.41
C ALA A 235 -5.44 -5.21 -17.18
N ILE A 236 -4.68 -5.26 -16.08
CA ILE A 236 -5.12 -5.77 -14.77
C ILE A 236 -6.08 -4.73 -14.17
N ASN A 237 -7.37 -4.97 -14.34
CA ASN A 237 -8.42 -4.07 -13.88
C ASN A 237 -8.97 -4.50 -12.51
N GLN A 238 -9.70 -3.62 -11.85
CA GLN A 238 -10.54 -3.97 -10.70
C GLN A 238 -12.01 -3.94 -11.11
N HIS A 239 -12.64 -5.11 -11.10
CA HIS A 239 -13.98 -5.32 -11.65
C HIS A 239 -14.76 -6.38 -10.85
N TRP A 240 -15.95 -6.78 -11.32
CA TRP A 240 -16.72 -7.83 -10.66
C TRP A 240 -16.38 -9.25 -11.13
N GLY A 241 -16.67 -10.23 -10.27
CA GLY A 241 -16.46 -11.66 -10.49
C GLY A 241 -17.65 -12.38 -11.12
N TYR A 242 -18.57 -11.63 -11.75
CA TYR A 242 -19.72 -12.13 -12.50
C TYR A 242 -20.71 -12.96 -11.67
N ASP A 243 -20.73 -12.76 -10.35
CA ASP A 243 -21.53 -13.54 -9.39
C ASP A 243 -21.20 -15.04 -9.40
N LEU A 244 -19.97 -15.40 -9.80
CA LEU A 244 -19.51 -16.77 -9.70
C LEU A 244 -19.52 -17.26 -8.24
N PRO A 245 -19.62 -18.59 -8.02
CA PRO A 245 -19.56 -19.17 -6.69
C PRO A 245 -18.28 -18.78 -5.96
N TYR A 246 -18.36 -18.62 -4.63
CA TYR A 246 -17.20 -18.31 -3.78
C TYR A 246 -16.01 -19.24 -4.06
N THR A 247 -16.28 -20.52 -4.32
CA THR A 247 -15.28 -21.57 -4.51
C THR A 247 -14.73 -21.67 -5.93
N ASN A 248 -15.09 -20.76 -6.85
CA ASN A 248 -14.68 -20.88 -8.25
C ASN A 248 -14.53 -19.53 -8.96
N VAL A 249 -13.30 -19.00 -9.01
CA VAL A 249 -12.94 -17.79 -9.77
C VAL A 249 -13.01 -18.03 -11.28
N TYR A 250 -12.61 -19.22 -11.74
CA TYR A 250 -12.67 -19.67 -13.14
C TYR A 250 -12.13 -18.65 -14.15
N PHE A 251 -13.00 -18.02 -14.96
CA PHE A 251 -12.63 -17.03 -15.97
C PHE A 251 -12.66 -15.58 -15.47
N ALA A 252 -13.04 -15.34 -14.21
CA ALA A 252 -13.26 -13.97 -13.74
C ALA A 252 -11.96 -13.18 -13.64
N SER A 253 -10.82 -13.82 -13.42
CA SER A 253 -9.53 -13.14 -13.25
C SER A 253 -8.42 -13.80 -14.05
N ALA A 254 -7.78 -13.05 -14.96
CA ALA A 254 -6.51 -13.43 -15.60
C ALA A 254 -5.29 -12.84 -14.86
N GLY A 255 -5.48 -12.44 -13.59
CA GLY A 255 -4.55 -11.61 -12.80
C GLY A 255 -5.14 -10.24 -12.40
N CYS A 256 -6.44 -10.03 -12.64
CA CYS A 256 -7.20 -8.85 -12.22
C CYS A 256 -7.45 -8.87 -10.70
N LEU A 257 -7.81 -7.70 -10.14
CA LEU A 257 -8.26 -7.57 -8.76
C LEU A 257 -9.80 -7.62 -8.71
N VAL A 258 -10.39 -8.78 -8.44
CA VAL A 258 -11.80 -9.02 -8.74
C VAL A 258 -12.64 -9.12 -7.48
N GLY A 259 -13.68 -8.29 -7.33
CA GLY A 259 -14.67 -8.45 -6.25
C GLY A 259 -15.80 -9.38 -6.68
N ARG A 260 -16.21 -10.35 -5.85
CA ARG A 260 -17.02 -11.49 -6.33
C ARG A 260 -18.35 -11.10 -6.97
N THR A 261 -19.17 -10.29 -6.29
CA THR A 261 -20.54 -10.02 -6.72
C THR A 261 -20.67 -8.71 -7.51
N ARG A 262 -21.61 -8.66 -8.45
CA ARG A 262 -21.97 -7.44 -9.18
C ARG A 262 -22.49 -6.36 -8.25
N GLN A 263 -23.31 -6.74 -7.27
CA GLN A 263 -23.83 -5.81 -6.26
C GLN A 263 -22.69 -5.19 -5.45
N GLY A 264 -21.81 -6.01 -4.86
CA GLY A 264 -20.68 -5.51 -4.06
C GLY A 264 -19.72 -4.65 -4.88
N HIS A 265 -19.58 -4.91 -6.18
CA HIS A 265 -18.82 -4.03 -7.06
C HIS A 265 -19.50 -2.68 -7.31
N ARG A 266 -20.82 -2.65 -7.52
CA ARG A 266 -21.56 -1.37 -7.64
C ARG A 266 -21.47 -0.54 -6.36
N GLU A 267 -21.54 -1.18 -5.20
CA GLU A 267 -21.32 -0.53 -3.91
C GLU A 267 -19.91 0.05 -3.80
N PHE A 268 -18.89 -0.73 -4.17
CA PHE A 268 -17.49 -0.29 -4.21
C PHE A 268 -17.31 0.92 -5.15
N MET A 269 -17.81 0.86 -6.39
CA MET A 269 -17.71 1.95 -7.36
C MET A 269 -18.44 3.22 -6.88
N SER A 270 -19.64 3.05 -6.33
CA SER A 270 -20.41 4.15 -5.71
C SER A 270 -19.65 4.80 -4.54
N LEU A 271 -18.93 4.01 -3.76
CA LEU A 271 -18.12 4.51 -2.65
C LEU A 271 -16.91 5.29 -3.14
N ILE A 272 -16.07 4.71 -3.99
CA ILE A 272 -14.81 5.35 -4.43
C ILE A 272 -15.05 6.60 -5.29
N LYS A 273 -16.19 6.71 -6.00
CA LYS A 273 -16.55 7.92 -6.75
C LYS A 273 -16.97 9.10 -5.86
N LYS A 274 -17.16 8.87 -4.56
CA LYS A 274 -17.28 9.93 -3.56
C LYS A 274 -15.92 10.47 -3.13
N ASP A 275 -14.82 9.85 -3.55
CA ASP A 275 -13.49 10.31 -3.18
C ASP A 275 -13.28 11.75 -3.62
N GLN A 276 -12.87 12.62 -2.70
CA GLN A 276 -12.74 14.05 -2.98
C GLN A 276 -11.75 14.31 -4.12
N ARG A 277 -10.67 13.51 -4.22
CA ARG A 277 -9.65 13.66 -5.26
C ARG A 277 -10.22 13.32 -6.63
N TYR A 278 -11.07 12.28 -6.70
CA TYR A 278 -11.81 11.95 -7.92
C TYR A 278 -12.88 12.99 -8.27
N GLN A 279 -13.59 13.53 -7.27
CA GLN A 279 -14.59 14.58 -7.53
C GLN A 279 -13.95 15.88 -8.06
N LEU A 280 -12.73 16.18 -7.65
CA LEU A 280 -11.95 17.32 -8.16
C LEU A 280 -11.27 17.01 -9.51
N ASN A 281 -11.05 15.73 -9.83
CA ASN A 281 -10.41 15.25 -11.04
C ASN A 281 -10.97 13.88 -11.43
N ASP A 282 -11.89 13.84 -12.41
CA ASP A 282 -12.48 12.58 -12.89
C ASP A 282 -11.46 11.64 -13.57
N ARG A 283 -10.23 12.12 -13.81
CA ARG A 283 -9.07 11.34 -14.26
C ARG A 283 -8.12 11.00 -13.11
N TYR A 284 -8.56 11.06 -11.87
CA TYR A 284 -7.74 10.68 -10.73
C TYR A 284 -7.26 9.22 -10.83
N ILE A 285 -5.96 9.01 -10.70
CA ILE A 285 -5.35 7.68 -10.69
C ILE A 285 -5.30 7.21 -9.24
N PHE A 286 -6.16 6.25 -8.91
CA PHE A 286 -6.24 5.63 -7.61
C PHE A 286 -5.01 4.80 -7.29
N TYR A 287 -4.59 4.92 -6.04
CA TYR A 287 -3.65 4.00 -5.41
C TYR A 287 -4.41 2.76 -4.93
N THR A 288 -3.82 1.59 -5.10
CA THR A 288 -4.29 0.36 -4.46
C THR A 288 -3.11 -0.39 -3.87
N THR A 289 -3.29 -0.85 -2.63
CA THR A 289 -2.30 -1.65 -1.91
C THR A 289 -2.73 -3.11 -1.95
N VAL A 290 -1.86 -4.02 -2.35
CA VAL A 290 -2.08 -5.46 -2.35
C VAL A 290 -1.15 -6.10 -1.33
N ILE A 291 -1.73 -6.76 -0.34
CA ILE A 291 -1.03 -7.23 0.86
C ILE A 291 -1.20 -8.74 0.99
N TYR A 292 -0.14 -9.44 1.35
CA TYR A 292 -0.25 -10.82 1.80
C TYR A 292 -0.81 -10.85 3.23
N GLY A 293 -1.92 -11.53 3.48
CA GLY A 293 -2.60 -11.50 4.78
C GLY A 293 -1.68 -11.86 5.95
N GLN A 294 -0.73 -12.78 5.75
CA GLN A 294 0.24 -13.19 6.77
C GLN A 294 1.10 -12.01 7.26
N ASP A 295 1.50 -11.09 6.37
CA ASP A 295 2.32 -9.93 6.73
C ASP A 295 1.62 -9.02 7.76
N LEU A 296 0.27 -9.00 7.76
CA LEU A 296 -0.52 -8.23 8.72
C LEU A 296 -0.64 -8.90 10.09
N ILE A 297 -0.34 -10.19 10.19
CA ILE A 297 -0.30 -10.94 11.45
C ILE A 297 1.11 -10.83 12.03
N ASP A 298 2.12 -10.96 11.17
CA ASP A 298 3.52 -10.83 11.56
C ASP A 298 3.81 -9.40 12.06
N SER A 299 3.14 -8.39 11.49
CA SER A 299 3.19 -7.00 11.95
C SER A 299 2.41 -6.71 13.24
N GLN A 300 1.63 -7.65 13.78
CA GLN A 300 1.01 -7.53 15.12
C GLN A 300 1.97 -7.89 16.24
N GLY A 301 3.11 -8.53 15.94
CA GLY A 301 4.16 -8.82 16.91
C GLY A 301 4.91 -7.59 17.41
N THR A 302 4.62 -6.37 16.93
CA THR A 302 5.38 -5.16 17.32
C THR A 302 4.90 -4.53 18.64
N GLY A 303 4.48 -5.36 19.61
CA GLY A 303 4.64 -5.09 21.04
C GLY A 303 5.94 -5.69 21.63
N GLY A 304 6.68 -6.46 20.82
CA GLY A 304 8.01 -6.98 21.12
C GLY A 304 8.63 -7.49 19.83
N SER A 305 9.56 -6.74 19.24
CA SER A 305 10.20 -7.10 17.98
C SER A 305 10.81 -8.51 18.03
N ALA A 306 10.19 -9.49 17.39
CA ALA A 306 10.91 -10.66 16.89
C ALA A 306 11.73 -10.21 15.67
N GLN A 307 12.80 -9.46 15.93
CA GLN A 307 13.70 -8.92 14.92
C GLN A 307 14.30 -10.08 14.11
N LEU A 308 14.27 -9.98 12.78
CA LEU A 308 14.86 -10.98 11.90
C LEU A 308 16.39 -10.95 12.04
N LEU A 309 16.99 -12.05 12.49
CA LEU A 309 18.45 -12.17 12.61
C LEU A 309 19.01 -13.11 11.53
N LYS A 310 20.14 -12.73 10.95
CA LYS A 310 20.86 -13.52 9.95
C LYS A 310 22.36 -13.29 10.08
N GLU A 311 23.15 -14.01 9.29
CA GLU A 311 24.59 -13.77 9.19
C GLU A 311 24.89 -12.29 8.93
N GLY A 312 25.81 -11.71 9.72
CA GLY A 312 26.13 -10.30 9.73
C GLY A 312 25.31 -9.44 10.70
N SER A 313 24.24 -9.97 11.31
CA SER A 313 23.56 -9.30 12.43
C SER A 313 24.46 -9.25 13.66
N SER A 314 24.33 -8.20 14.47
CA SER A 314 25.02 -8.08 15.75
C SER A 314 24.17 -7.35 16.80
N GLY A 315 24.41 -7.62 18.08
CA GLY A 315 23.80 -6.89 19.19
C GLY A 315 23.22 -7.81 20.28
N PRO A 316 22.57 -7.23 21.30
CA PRO A 316 22.07 -7.96 22.46
C PRO A 316 21.13 -9.12 22.13
N LEU A 317 20.30 -8.97 21.08
CA LEU A 317 19.36 -10.02 20.67
C LEU A 317 20.07 -11.22 20.03
N VAL A 318 21.15 -11.00 19.28
CA VAL A 318 22.01 -12.08 18.77
C VAL A 318 22.65 -12.83 19.94
N LYS A 319 23.05 -12.12 20.99
CA LYS A 319 23.62 -12.73 22.19
C LYS A 319 22.60 -13.63 22.90
N GLN A 320 21.35 -13.20 22.98
CA GLN A 320 20.25 -14.01 23.52
C GLN A 320 19.95 -15.23 22.64
N LEU A 321 19.93 -15.07 21.31
CA LEU A 321 19.80 -16.18 20.36
C LEU A 321 20.90 -17.23 20.58
N GLN A 322 22.17 -16.81 20.63
CA GLN A 322 23.31 -17.70 20.84
C GLN A 322 23.16 -18.46 22.17
N GLN A 323 22.81 -17.75 23.25
CA GLN A 323 22.54 -18.41 24.54
C GLN A 323 21.42 -19.44 24.43
N ARG A 324 20.31 -19.10 23.76
CA ARG A 324 19.16 -19.99 23.65
C ARG A 324 19.43 -21.23 22.79
N LEU A 325 20.19 -21.07 21.70
CA LEU A 325 20.65 -22.19 20.89
C LEU A 325 21.52 -23.14 21.71
N LYS A 326 22.47 -22.59 22.50
CA LYS A 326 23.33 -23.38 23.39
C LYS A 326 22.51 -24.13 24.44
N ASP A 327 21.53 -23.48 25.07
CA ASP A 327 20.63 -24.10 26.06
C ASP A 327 19.79 -25.24 25.46
N LYS A 328 19.46 -25.14 24.16
CA LYS A 328 18.74 -26.16 23.40
C LYS A 328 19.66 -27.25 22.80
N GLY A 329 20.97 -27.21 23.09
CA GLY A 329 21.95 -28.20 22.66
C GLY A 329 22.60 -27.94 21.30
N PHE A 330 22.37 -26.78 20.68
CA PHE A 330 22.96 -26.38 19.40
C PHE A 330 24.09 -25.39 19.64
N ASN A 331 25.34 -25.77 19.37
CA ASN A 331 26.50 -24.94 19.69
C ASN A 331 26.68 -23.79 18.67
N PRO A 332 26.46 -22.51 19.03
CA PRO A 332 26.61 -21.37 18.12
C PRO A 332 28.04 -20.82 18.06
N GLY A 333 28.97 -21.39 18.83
CA GLY A 333 30.29 -20.83 19.10
C GLY A 333 30.28 -19.88 20.31
N THR A 334 31.11 -18.84 20.27
CA THR A 334 31.19 -17.82 21.32
C THR A 334 29.89 -17.03 21.43
N ILE A 335 29.44 -16.74 22.66
CA ILE A 335 28.26 -15.90 22.93
C ILE A 335 28.71 -14.44 23.03
N ASP A 336 29.03 -13.86 21.88
CA ASP A 336 29.60 -12.53 21.71
C ASP A 336 28.59 -11.50 21.18
N GLY A 337 27.40 -11.94 20.77
CA GLY A 337 26.41 -11.09 20.13
C GLY A 337 26.71 -10.79 18.67
N VAL A 338 27.57 -11.56 18.00
CA VAL A 338 27.87 -11.43 16.56
C VAL A 338 27.39 -12.68 15.82
N PHE A 339 26.50 -12.50 14.86
CA PHE A 339 25.92 -13.61 14.10
C PHE A 339 26.87 -13.99 12.96
N GLY A 340 27.90 -14.77 13.30
CA GLY A 340 28.85 -15.34 12.35
C GLY A 340 28.45 -16.71 11.81
N LEU A 341 29.37 -17.34 11.07
CA LEU A 341 29.17 -18.67 10.48
C LEU A 341 28.82 -19.76 11.51
N GLY A 342 29.42 -19.71 12.70
CA GLY A 342 29.11 -20.64 13.79
C GLY A 342 27.65 -20.55 14.25
N THR A 343 27.15 -19.33 14.44
CA THR A 343 25.75 -19.08 14.84
C THR A 343 24.79 -19.48 13.72
N LYS A 344 25.11 -19.20 12.45
CA LYS A 344 24.32 -19.65 11.29
C LYS A 344 24.20 -21.17 11.22
N SER A 345 25.30 -21.89 11.40
CA SER A 345 25.31 -23.36 11.40
C SER A 345 24.44 -23.93 12.52
N ALA A 346 24.50 -23.34 13.72
CA ALA A 346 23.65 -23.72 14.84
C ALA A 346 22.16 -23.47 14.57
N VAL A 347 21.81 -22.32 13.98
CA VAL A 347 20.43 -21.99 13.58
C VAL A 347 19.91 -23.00 12.56
N ARG A 348 20.67 -23.32 11.51
CA ARG A 348 20.24 -24.32 10.50
C ARG A 348 20.02 -25.69 11.12
N SER A 349 20.88 -26.09 12.04
CA SER A 349 20.78 -27.37 12.75
C SER A 349 19.54 -27.39 13.65
N PHE A 350 19.28 -26.30 14.38
CA PHE A 350 18.09 -26.12 15.20
C PHE A 350 16.81 -26.15 14.35
N GLN A 351 16.78 -25.41 13.25
CA GLN A 351 15.66 -25.37 12.32
C GLN A 351 15.35 -26.76 11.78
N LYS A 352 16.37 -27.49 11.30
CA LYS A 352 16.22 -28.87 10.81
C LYS A 352 15.68 -29.82 11.88
N ALA A 353 16.12 -29.67 13.12
CA ALA A 353 15.67 -30.51 14.23
C ALA A 353 14.24 -30.21 14.72
N ASN A 354 13.65 -29.08 14.29
CA ASN A 354 12.30 -28.65 14.66
C ASN A 354 11.38 -28.54 13.42
N ASP A 355 11.71 -29.26 12.34
CA ASP A 355 10.94 -29.30 11.09
C ASP A 355 10.66 -27.92 10.47
N LEU A 356 11.60 -26.97 10.65
CA LEU A 356 11.58 -25.65 10.03
C LEU A 356 12.47 -25.64 8.77
N VAL A 357 12.25 -24.64 7.91
CA VAL A 357 13.14 -24.37 6.78
C VAL A 357 14.55 -24.04 7.30
N ALA A 358 15.53 -24.87 6.96
CA ALA A 358 16.91 -24.74 7.43
C ALA A 358 17.73 -23.73 6.60
N ASP A 359 17.27 -22.49 6.56
CA ASP A 359 17.86 -21.37 5.81
C ASP A 359 18.92 -20.59 6.60
N GLY A 360 18.99 -20.77 7.92
CA GLY A 360 19.93 -20.08 8.80
C GLY A 360 19.49 -18.66 9.15
N ILE A 361 18.23 -18.31 8.92
CA ILE A 361 17.63 -17.01 9.21
C ILE A 361 16.64 -17.18 10.37
N VAL A 362 16.82 -16.41 11.43
CA VAL A 362 15.95 -16.45 12.61
C VAL A 362 14.81 -15.46 12.42
N GLY A 363 13.75 -15.97 11.77
CA GLY A 363 12.44 -15.33 11.72
C GLY A 363 11.54 -15.76 12.89
N GLN A 364 10.30 -15.28 12.88
CA GLN A 364 9.33 -15.49 13.96
C GLN A 364 9.13 -16.98 14.30
N GLN A 365 9.07 -17.88 13.31
CA GLN A 365 8.91 -19.32 13.55
C GLN A 365 10.10 -19.91 14.32
N THR A 366 11.32 -19.46 14.00
CA THR A 366 12.53 -19.89 14.70
C THR A 366 12.55 -19.35 16.12
N TRP A 367 12.18 -18.07 16.32
CA TRP A 367 12.04 -17.47 17.66
C TRP A 367 11.02 -18.20 18.54
N LYS A 368 9.84 -18.50 17.98
CA LYS A 368 8.80 -19.25 18.66
C LYS A 368 9.28 -20.65 19.05
N ALA A 369 9.95 -21.37 18.15
CA ALA A 369 10.52 -22.69 18.45
C ALA A 369 11.61 -22.62 19.53
N LEU A 370 12.37 -21.53 19.60
CA LEU A 370 13.33 -21.25 20.67
C LEU A 370 12.66 -20.89 22.01
N GLY A 371 11.33 -20.69 22.02
CA GLY A 371 10.58 -20.27 23.19
C GLY A 371 10.85 -18.82 23.58
N MET A 372 11.07 -17.97 22.57
CA MET A 372 11.24 -16.53 22.70
C MET A 372 10.14 -15.88 21.85
N SER A 373 9.10 -15.33 22.49
CA SER A 373 7.93 -14.74 21.83
C SER A 373 7.85 -13.25 22.05
#